data_AF-A0A7J0B4W9-F1
#
_entry.id   AF-A0A7J0B4W9-F1
#
_cell.length_a   1.000
_cell.length_b   1.000
_cell.length_c   1.000
_cell.angle_alpha   90.00
_cell.angle_beta   90.00
_cell.angle_gamma   90.00
#
_symmetry.space_group_name_H-M   'P 1'
#
loop_
_entity.id
_entity.type
_entity.pdbx_description
1 polymer ?
#
loop_
_entity_poly.entity_id
_entity_poly.type
_entity_poly.pdbx_seq_one_letter_code
_entity_poly.pdbx_strand_id
1 'polypeptide(L)'
;MDIFNEKTYAGVARLNLARWYNEVEAFGNNEFNKVLETFENHNTTIINYFERRLTNASAESFNAKIKAFRTQFRGVGDIRFFMFRLPTLYS
;
A
#
# COMPACT_ATOMS: atom_id res chain seq x y z
N MET A 1 -12.21 8.01 9.09
CA MET A 1 -11.70 6.66 9.43
C MET A 1 -10.19 6.67 9.22
N ASP A 2 -9.43 7.24 10.15
CA ASP A 2 -7.95 7.34 10.11
C ASP A 2 -7.29 6.13 10.79
N ILE A 3 -7.79 4.93 10.48
CA ILE A 3 -7.40 3.69 11.16
C ILE A 3 -5.91 3.38 10.99
N PHE A 4 -5.33 3.83 9.87
CA PHE A 4 -3.92 3.59 9.50
C PHE A 4 -2.94 4.61 10.09
N ASN A 5 -3.39 5.83 10.41
CA ASN A 5 -2.53 6.91 10.92
C ASN A 5 -2.51 6.99 12.46
N GLU A 6 -3.52 6.45 13.13
CA GLU A 6 -3.51 6.35 14.59
C GLU A 6 -2.65 5.17 15.07
N LYS A 7 -2.03 5.31 16.26
CA LYS A 7 -1.39 4.20 16.97
C LYS A 7 -2.45 3.24 17.54
N THR A 8 -3.18 2.59 16.66
CA THR A 8 -4.09 1.49 16.98
C THR A 8 -3.31 0.18 17.09
N TYR A 9 -3.67 -0.62 18.09
CA TYR A 9 -3.10 -1.95 18.32
C TYR A 9 -3.83 -2.98 17.45
N ALA A 10 -3.17 -4.10 17.13
CA ALA A 10 -3.69 -5.12 16.23
C ALA A 10 -5.10 -5.63 16.58
N GLY A 11 -5.45 -5.73 17.87
CA GLY A 11 -6.80 -6.11 18.31
C GLY A 11 -7.89 -5.12 17.87
N VAL A 12 -7.62 -3.82 17.96
CA VAL A 12 -8.55 -2.76 17.52
C VAL A 12 -8.67 -2.75 15.99
N ALA A 13 -7.56 -2.95 15.29
CA ALA A 13 -7.55 -3.05 13.83
C ALA A 13 -8.36 -4.26 13.33
N ARG A 14 -8.20 -5.44 13.96
CA ARG A 14 -9.00 -6.64 13.66
C ARG A 14 -10.49 -6.37 13.83
N LEU A 15 -10.89 -5.73 14.94
CA LEU A 15 -12.29 -5.42 15.21
C LEU A 15 -12.88 -4.46 14.17
N ASN A 16 -12.14 -3.41 13.80
CA ASN A 16 -12.60 -2.44 12.80
C ASN A 16 -12.68 -3.06 11.39
N LEU A 17 -11.73 -3.93 11.02
CA LEU A 17 -11.78 -4.67 9.76
C LEU A 17 -12.98 -5.62 9.70
N ALA A 18 -13.29 -6.32 10.79
CA ALA A 18 -14.47 -7.18 10.87
C ALA A 18 -15.78 -6.39 10.71
N ARG A 19 -15.87 -5.20 11.33
CA ARG A 19 -17.02 -4.30 11.15
C ARG A 19 -17.17 -3.84 9.71
N TRP A 20 -16.07 -3.42 9.09
CA TRP A 20 -16.06 -3.01 7.69
C TRP A 20 -16.47 -4.16 6.76
N TYR A 21 -15.99 -5.39 7.01
CA TYR A 21 -16.39 -6.57 6.25
C TYR A 21 -17.92 -6.76 6.26
N ASN A 22 -18.53 -6.68 7.45
CA ASN A 22 -19.99 -6.80 7.60
C ASN A 22 -20.74 -5.67 6.87
N GLU A 23 -20.20 -4.44 6.88
CA GLU A 23 -20.79 -3.32 6.13
C GLU A 23 -20.73 -3.55 4.62
N VAL A 24 -19.63 -4.09 4.10
CA VAL A 24 -19.48 -4.40 2.67
C VAL A 24 -20.38 -5.57 2.26
N GLU A 25 -20.48 -6.61 3.09
CA GLU A 25 -21.40 -7.73 2.85
C GLU A 25 -22.87 -7.24 2.84
N ALA A 26 -23.25 -6.41 3.81
CA ALA A 26 -24.58 -5.81 3.88
C ALA A 26 -24.88 -4.84 2.72
N PHE A 27 -23.85 -4.22 2.13
CA PHE A 27 -23.99 -3.37 0.95
C PHE A 27 -24.39 -4.18 -0.30
N GLY A 28 -24.18 -5.50 -0.32
CA GLY A 28 -24.73 -6.42 -1.32
C GLY A 28 -24.19 -6.23 -2.75
N ASN A 29 -23.10 -5.47 -2.92
CA ASN A 29 -22.49 -5.22 -4.21
C ASN A 29 -21.31 -6.16 -4.47
N ASN A 30 -21.45 -7.00 -5.49
CA ASN A 30 -20.46 -7.99 -5.90
C ASN A 30 -19.13 -7.40 -6.42
N GLU A 31 -19.08 -6.11 -6.75
CA GLU A 31 -17.85 -5.43 -7.18
C GLU A 31 -16.74 -5.49 -6.11
N PHE A 32 -17.13 -5.59 -4.84
CA PHE A 32 -16.19 -5.69 -3.73
C PHE A 32 -15.75 -7.12 -3.41
N ASN A 33 -16.35 -8.17 -4.01
CA ASN A 33 -16.00 -9.56 -3.69
C ASN A 33 -14.51 -9.86 -3.92
N LYS A 34 -13.93 -9.32 -5.00
CA LYS A 34 -12.49 -9.43 -5.27
C LYS A 34 -11.63 -8.72 -4.22
N VAL A 35 -12.13 -7.60 -3.71
CA VAL A 35 -11.47 -6.85 -2.64
C VAL A 35 -11.51 -7.69 -1.36
N LEU A 36 -12.67 -8.23 -0.99
CA LEU A 36 -12.85 -9.09 0.19
C LEU A 36 -11.93 -10.31 0.14
N GLU A 37 -11.89 -11.02 -1.00
CA GLU A 37 -11.00 -12.17 -1.21
C GLU A 37 -9.52 -11.80 -1.04
N THR A 38 -9.10 -10.65 -1.57
CA THR A 38 -7.71 -10.15 -1.42
C THR A 38 -7.41 -9.82 0.04
N PHE A 39 -8.36 -9.21 0.75
CA PHE A 39 -8.22 -8.90 2.17
C PHE A 39 -8.11 -10.14 3.03
N GLU A 40 -8.91 -11.17 2.77
CA GLU A 40 -8.85 -12.46 3.47
C GLU A 40 -7.50 -13.15 3.23
N ASN A 41 -7.07 -13.25 1.95
CA ASN A 41 -5.81 -13.88 1.55
C ASN A 41 -4.57 -13.19 2.16
N HIS A 42 -4.65 -11.88 2.43
CA HIS A 42 -3.54 -11.10 2.98
C HIS A 42 -3.77 -10.61 4.41
N ASN A 43 -4.79 -11.10 5.12
CA ASN A 43 -5.18 -10.63 6.45
C ASN A 43 -4.02 -10.66 7.45
N THR A 44 -3.23 -11.74 7.46
CA THR A 44 -2.05 -11.86 8.33
C THR A 44 -1.04 -10.73 8.10
N THR A 45 -0.76 -10.40 6.85
CA THR A 45 0.16 -9.31 6.48
C THR A 45 -0.42 -7.95 6.87
N ILE A 46 -1.72 -7.74 6.65
CA ILE A 46 -2.42 -6.51 7.01
C ILE A 46 -2.40 -6.29 8.53
N ILE A 47 -2.66 -7.33 9.33
CA ILE A 47 -2.62 -7.21 10.78
C ILE A 47 -1.19 -7.01 11.29
N ASN A 48 -0.20 -7.68 10.70
CA ASN A 48 1.21 -7.51 11.05
C ASN A 48 1.69 -6.06 10.89
N TYR A 49 1.09 -5.26 10.00
CA TYR A 49 1.38 -3.82 9.91
C TYR A 49 1.07 -3.08 11.23
N PHE A 50 -0.02 -3.44 11.92
CA PHE A 50 -0.40 -2.77 13.17
C PHE A 50 0.51 -3.15 14.35
N GLU A 51 1.22 -4.28 14.28
CA GLU A 51 2.20 -4.71 15.28
C GLU A 51 3.61 -4.19 14.97
N ARG A 52 4.10 -4.43 13.74
CA ARG A 52 5.51 -4.19 13.37
C ARG A 52 5.72 -2.84 12.70
N ARG A 53 4.64 -2.18 12.24
CA ARG A 53 4.66 -0.91 11.48
C ARG A 53 5.58 -0.94 10.26
N LEU A 54 5.87 -2.13 9.75
CA LEU A 54 6.59 -2.32 8.49
C LEU A 54 5.62 -2.00 7.35
N THR A 55 5.91 -0.92 6.63
CA THR A 55 5.12 -0.48 5.47
C THR A 55 5.97 -0.49 4.22
N ASN A 56 5.34 -0.86 3.10
CA ASN A 56 5.93 -0.75 1.77
C ASN A 56 5.87 0.69 1.23
N ALA A 57 5.29 1.64 1.97
CA ALA A 57 5.06 3.01 1.51
C ALA A 57 6.34 3.73 1.05
N SER A 58 7.48 3.50 1.71
CA SER A 58 8.77 4.08 1.28
C SER A 58 9.23 3.51 -0.06
N ALA A 59 9.08 2.21 -0.27
CA ALA A 59 9.40 1.55 -1.53
C ALA A 59 8.40 1.91 -2.64
N GLU A 60 7.11 2.07 -2.32
CA GLU A 60 6.09 2.55 -3.26
C GLU A 60 6.34 3.99 -3.69
N SER A 61 6.69 4.88 -2.75
CA SER A 61 7.10 6.25 -3.03
C SER A 61 8.35 6.29 -3.91
N PHE A 62 9.33 5.43 -3.63
CA PHE A 62 10.52 5.29 -4.46
C PHE A 62 10.18 4.83 -5.89
N ASN A 63 9.34 3.81 -6.03
CA ASN A 63 8.87 3.32 -7.33
C ASN A 63 8.10 4.40 -8.09
N ALA A 64 7.29 5.21 -7.39
CA ALA A 64 6.57 6.34 -7.98
C ALA A 64 7.54 7.43 -8.48
N LYS A 65 8.55 7.80 -7.69
CA LYS A 65 9.62 8.75 -8.09
C LYS A 65 10.38 8.25 -9.31
N ILE A 66 10.74 6.96 -9.35
CA ILE A 66 11.36 6.33 -10.52
C ILE A 66 10.45 6.40 -11.74
N LYS A 67 9.16 6.07 -11.59
CA LYS A 67 8.20 6.10 -12.69
C LYS A 67 8.05 7.51 -13.25
N ALA A 68 7.93 8.51 -12.38
CA ALA A 68 7.87 9.92 -12.78
C ALA A 68 9.15 10.38 -13.49
N PHE A 69 10.32 9.96 -13.00
CA PHE A 69 11.60 10.23 -13.65
C PHE A 69 11.65 9.61 -15.05
N ARG A 70 11.29 8.33 -15.20
CA ARG A 70 11.22 7.67 -16.52
C ARG A 70 10.28 8.37 -17.50
N THR A 71 9.12 8.84 -17.03
CA THR A 71 8.16 9.57 -17.86
C THR A 71 8.73 10.88 -18.40
N GLN A 72 9.48 11.64 -17.59
CA GLN A 72 10.11 12.90 -18.01
C GLN A 72 11.08 12.71 -19.18
N PHE A 73 11.80 11.59 -19.22
CA PHE A 73 12.76 11.26 -20.27
C PHE A 73 12.16 10.40 -21.40
N ARG A 74 10.83 10.21 -21.42
CA ARG A 74 10.11 9.32 -22.36
C ARG A 74 10.68 7.90 -22.42
N GLY A 75 11.23 7.42 -21.30
CA GLY A 75 11.93 6.15 -21.20
C GLY A 75 13.32 6.28 -20.61
N VAL A 76 14.11 5.20 -20.75
CA VAL A 76 15.50 5.15 -20.30
C VAL A 76 16.36 4.76 -21.50
N GLY A 77 16.91 5.75 -22.19
CA GLY A 77 17.82 5.53 -23.31
C GLY A 77 19.25 5.25 -22.86
N ASP A 78 19.73 5.95 -21.83
CA ASP A 78 21.06 5.77 -21.25
C ASP A 78 20.95 5.28 -19.80
N ILE A 79 21.24 3.99 -19.60
CA ILE A 79 21.18 3.32 -18.30
C ILE A 79 22.23 3.89 -17.33
N ARG A 80 23.41 4.30 -17.83
CA ARG A 80 24.48 4.85 -16.97
C ARG A 80 24.09 6.22 -16.43
N PHE A 81 23.54 7.08 -17.30
CA PHE A 81 23.01 8.38 -16.88
C PHE A 81 21.82 8.24 -15.91
N PHE A 82 20.93 7.28 -16.18
CA PHE A 82 19.82 6.97 -15.30
C PHE A 82 20.28 6.55 -13.90
N MET A 83 21.24 5.61 -13.82
CA MET A 83 21.82 5.15 -12.54
C MET A 83 22.54 6.28 -11.80
N PHE A 84 23.20 7.20 -12.51
CA PHE A 84 23.83 8.39 -11.92
C PHE A 84 22.79 9.34 -11.27
N ARG A 85 21.59 9.45 -11.84
CA ARG A 85 20.52 10.35 -11.33
C ARG A 85 19.63 9.72 -10.27
N LEU A 86 19.55 8.39 -10.19
CA LEU A 86 18.75 7.68 -9.17
C LEU A 86 19.01 8.15 -7.72
N PRO A 87 20.26 8.35 -7.26
CA PRO A 87 20.53 8.83 -5.90
C PRO A 87 19.90 10.20 -5.60
N THR A 88 19.77 11.06 -6.60
CA THR A 88 19.16 12.41 -6.44
C THR A 88 17.65 12.36 -6.23
N LEU A 89 17.00 11.21 -6.44
CA LEU A 89 15.57 11.01 -6.16
C LEU A 89 15.31 10.66 -4.67
N TYR A 90 16.34 10.29 -3.90
CA TYR A 90 16.23 9.90 -2.50
C TYR A 90 16.34 11.09 -1.51
N SER A 91 16.87 12.22 -1.95
CA SER A 91 17.01 13.45 -1.13
C SER A 91 15.69 14.16 -0.87
#